data_AF-A0A961EZ86-F1
#
_entry.id   AF-A0A961EZ86-F1
#
_cell.length_a   1.000
_cell.length_b   1.000
_cell.length_c   1.000
_cell.angle_alpha   90.00
_cell.angle_beta   90.00
_cell.angle_gamma   90.00
#
_symmetry.space_group_name_H-M   'P 1'
#
loop_
_entity.id
_entity.type
_entity.pdbx_description
1 polymer ?
#
loop_
_entity_poly.entity_id
_entity_poly.type
_entity_poly.pdbx_seq_one_letter_code
_entity_poly.pdbx_strand_id
1 'polypeptide(L)'
;MKAVFRLDWAGFSGRLLLTLAFLLPGVALLARVYLQPDAALAEAFPDADLEKIRVYLSETQAGNIEEQTGAVNLSRFYTFYRAAQNGRTIGYAVFDTHRVRTKDETLLISINPDGTLRGIRVISFFEPEEYLPPERWLNLLGGKTGMDALAPGADLP
;
A
#
# COMPACT_ATOMS: atom_id res chain seq x y z
N MET A 1 -69.67 24.42 -35.37
CA MET A 1 -69.53 24.99 -36.73
C MET A 1 -68.05 25.33 -36.94
N LYS A 2 -67.48 24.88 -38.05
CA LYS A 2 -66.04 24.97 -38.40
C LYS A 2 -65.68 26.34 -38.97
N ALA A 3 -64.52 26.88 -38.58
CA ALA A 3 -63.70 27.83 -39.35
C ALA A 3 -62.25 27.63 -38.87
N VAL A 4 -61.36 26.95 -39.59
CA VAL A 4 -60.58 27.36 -40.79
C VAL A 4 -59.52 28.44 -40.47
N PHE A 5 -58.30 27.94 -40.30
CA PHE A 5 -56.96 28.47 -40.66
C PHE A 5 -56.53 29.90 -40.27
N ARG A 6 -55.42 29.97 -39.51
CA ARG A 6 -54.19 30.61 -39.98
C ARG A 6 -52.97 29.78 -39.57
N LEU A 7 -52.10 29.55 -40.56
CA LEU A 7 -50.84 28.85 -40.47
C LEU A 7 -49.77 29.94 -40.59
N ASP A 8 -49.12 30.28 -39.48
CA ASP A 8 -48.00 31.23 -39.49
C ASP A 8 -46.70 30.40 -39.47
N TRP A 9 -46.01 30.36 -40.60
CA TRP A 9 -44.66 29.82 -40.74
C TRP A 9 -43.67 30.98 -40.81
N ALA A 10 -42.99 31.25 -39.71
CA ALA A 10 -41.78 32.06 -39.62
C ALA A 10 -41.04 31.62 -38.36
N GLY A 11 -39.75 31.34 -38.31
CA GLY A 11 -38.69 31.26 -39.31
C GLY A 11 -37.57 30.43 -38.69
N PHE A 12 -36.79 29.81 -39.55
CA PHE A 12 -35.64 28.99 -39.19
C PHE A 12 -34.49 29.92 -38.82
N SER A 13 -34.07 29.98 -37.55
CA SER A 13 -32.83 30.67 -37.19
C SER A 13 -32.24 30.17 -35.87
N GLY A 14 -31.24 29.30 -36.01
CA GLY A 14 -29.99 29.54 -35.30
C GLY A 14 -29.73 28.65 -34.09
N ARG A 15 -28.81 27.71 -34.33
CA ARG A 15 -27.81 27.23 -33.36
C ARG A 15 -28.33 26.27 -32.30
N LEU A 16 -28.51 25.04 -32.76
CA LEU A 16 -27.92 23.87 -32.10
C LEU A 16 -26.44 24.18 -31.77
N LEU A 17 -26.18 24.70 -30.58
CA LEU A 17 -24.85 24.75 -29.98
C LEU A 17 -24.91 23.92 -28.71
N LEU A 18 -24.60 22.65 -28.91
CA LEU A 18 -24.01 21.77 -27.92
C LEU A 18 -22.84 22.49 -27.24
N THR A 19 -23.03 22.93 -26.00
CA THR A 19 -21.92 23.17 -25.06
C THR A 19 -22.16 22.35 -23.81
N LEU A 20 -22.14 21.02 -24.00
CA LEU A 20 -21.81 20.06 -22.97
C LEU A 20 -20.27 20.04 -22.85
N ALA A 21 -19.72 21.03 -22.15
CA ALA A 21 -18.29 21.19 -21.88
C ALA A 21 -18.21 21.99 -20.57
N PHE A 22 -17.68 21.52 -19.44
CA PHE A 22 -16.56 20.63 -19.23
C PHE A 22 -16.74 20.06 -17.79
N LEU A 23 -17.43 18.93 -17.63
CA LEU A 23 -17.25 18.11 -16.43
C LEU A 23 -15.87 17.45 -16.63
N LEU A 24 -14.81 18.10 -16.18
CA LEU A 24 -13.60 17.36 -15.83
C LEU A 24 -13.98 16.53 -14.61
N PRO A 25 -14.14 15.20 -14.67
CA PRO A 25 -13.80 14.43 -13.50
C PRO A 25 -12.32 14.74 -13.28
N GLY A 26 -12.03 15.63 -12.33
CA GLY A 26 -10.68 15.75 -11.80
C GLY A 26 -10.25 14.33 -11.49
N VAL A 27 -9.16 13.90 -12.13
CA VAL A 27 -8.62 12.54 -12.01
C VAL A 27 -8.66 12.22 -10.53
N ALA A 28 -9.57 11.32 -10.15
CA ALA A 28 -9.65 10.88 -8.78
C ALA A 28 -8.29 10.25 -8.53
N LEU A 29 -7.48 10.93 -7.74
CA LEU A 29 -6.23 10.43 -7.27
C LEU A 29 -6.64 9.32 -6.31
N LEU A 30 -6.82 8.10 -6.85
CA LEU A 30 -7.34 6.95 -6.12
C LEU A 30 -6.26 6.46 -5.15
N ALA A 31 -6.01 7.27 -4.13
CA ALA A 31 -5.39 6.88 -2.89
C ALA A 31 -6.23 5.75 -2.30
N ARG A 32 -5.65 4.55 -2.19
CA ARG A 32 -6.40 3.34 -1.84
C ARG A 32 -5.81 2.70 -0.59
N VAL A 33 -6.69 2.44 0.37
CA VAL A 33 -6.47 1.45 1.43
C VAL A 33 -6.88 0.11 0.83
N TYR A 34 -5.94 -0.80 0.70
CA TYR A 34 -6.16 -2.12 0.11
C TYR A 34 -6.68 -3.11 1.16
N LEU A 35 -6.17 -3.01 2.38
CA LEU A 35 -6.52 -3.92 3.47
C LEU A 35 -6.57 -3.18 4.80
N GLN A 36 -7.52 -3.54 5.66
CA GLN A 36 -7.55 -3.01 7.03
C GLN A 36 -6.43 -3.67 7.87
N PRO A 37 -5.72 -2.94 8.74
CA PRO A 37 -4.59 -3.48 9.51
C PRO A 37 -4.91 -4.76 10.28
N ASP A 38 -6.04 -4.83 10.98
CA ASP A 38 -6.43 -6.01 11.76
C ASP A 38 -6.75 -7.21 10.85
N ALA A 39 -7.37 -6.97 9.70
CA ALA A 39 -7.63 -8.01 8.70
C ALA A 39 -6.32 -8.54 8.10
N ALA A 40 -5.35 -7.65 7.84
CA ALA A 40 -4.04 -8.03 7.33
C ALA A 40 -3.25 -8.89 8.33
N LEU A 41 -3.31 -8.55 9.62
CA LEU A 41 -2.70 -9.35 10.67
C LEU A 41 -3.38 -10.72 10.82
N ALA A 42 -4.71 -10.78 10.75
CA ALA A 42 -5.46 -12.03 10.79
C ALA A 42 -5.19 -12.93 9.57
N GLU A 43 -4.99 -12.33 8.38
CA GLU A 43 -4.59 -13.06 7.16
C GLU A 43 -3.17 -13.63 7.30
N ALA A 44 -2.22 -12.85 7.85
CA ALA A 44 -0.83 -13.28 8.02
C ALA A 44 -0.66 -14.36 9.11
N PHE A 45 -1.48 -14.29 10.16
CA PHE A 45 -1.45 -15.19 11.31
C PHE A 45 -2.87 -15.61 11.74
N PRO A 46 -3.49 -16.55 11.01
CA PRO A 46 -4.81 -17.06 11.37
C PRO A 46 -4.81 -17.70 12.77
N ASP A 47 -5.86 -17.44 13.54
CA ASP A 47 -6.10 -18.01 14.88
C ASP A 47 -4.94 -17.82 15.87
N ALA A 48 -4.16 -16.75 15.71
CA ALA A 48 -3.06 -16.41 16.60
C ALA A 48 -3.46 -15.36 17.65
N ASP A 49 -2.92 -15.53 18.85
CA ASP A 49 -2.90 -14.50 19.87
C ASP A 49 -1.85 -13.44 19.49
N LEU A 50 -2.31 -12.21 19.22
CA LEU A 50 -1.46 -11.10 18.82
C LEU A 50 -1.09 -10.21 20.01
N GLU A 51 0.21 -10.02 20.23
CA GLU A 51 0.73 -9.09 21.21
C GLU A 51 1.50 -7.94 20.54
N LYS A 52 1.13 -6.71 20.86
CA LYS A 52 1.83 -5.51 20.41
C LYS A 52 3.08 -5.26 21.26
N ILE A 53 4.25 -5.38 20.66
CA ILE A 53 5.57 -5.16 21.27
C ILE A 53 6.16 -3.86 20.75
N ARG A 54 6.58 -2.99 21.66
CA ARG A 54 7.30 -1.75 21.34
C ARG A 54 8.79 -1.96 21.51
N VAL A 55 9.56 -1.71 20.46
CA VAL A 55 11.02 -1.83 20.45
C VAL A 55 11.63 -0.45 20.26
N TYR A 56 12.53 -0.09 21.17
CA TYR A 56 13.30 1.16 21.10
C TYR A 56 14.76 0.83 20.90
N LEU A 57 15.35 1.33 19.82
CA LEU A 57 16.77 1.17 19.53
C LEU A 57 17.58 2.25 20.25
N SER A 58 18.68 1.83 20.88
CA SER A 58 19.72 2.76 21.31
C SER A 58 20.40 3.40 20.09
N GLU A 59 21.14 4.49 20.30
CA GLU A 59 21.91 5.13 19.24
C GLU A 59 22.95 4.19 18.64
N THR A 60 23.62 3.41 19.51
CA THR A 60 24.58 2.40 19.08
C THR A 60 23.92 1.30 18.24
N GLN A 61 22.73 0.83 18.64
CA GLN A 61 22.00 -0.19 17.88
C GLN A 61 21.56 0.35 16.51
N ALA A 62 21.03 1.57 16.48
CA ALA A 62 20.63 2.21 15.23
C ALA A 62 21.83 2.43 14.31
N GLY A 63 22.95 2.96 14.82
CA GLY A 63 24.17 3.18 14.05
C GLY A 63 24.76 1.89 13.47
N ASN A 64 24.75 0.79 14.24
CA ASN A 64 25.21 -0.51 13.73
C ASN A 64 24.31 -1.03 12.59
N ILE A 65 22.99 -0.83 12.68
CA ILE A 65 22.06 -1.25 11.63
C ILE A 65 22.25 -0.38 10.38
N GLU A 66 22.40 0.94 10.54
CA GLU A 66 22.68 1.86 9.43
C GLU A 66 23.98 1.48 8.71
N GLU A 67 25.05 1.15 9.45
CA GLU A 67 26.31 0.70 8.87
C GLU A 67 26.16 -0.61 8.08
N GLN A 68 25.40 -1.57 8.61
CA GLN A 68 25.20 -2.87 7.97
C GLN A 68 24.28 -2.81 6.74
N THR A 69 23.29 -1.92 6.76
CA THR A 69 22.23 -1.86 5.74
C THR A 69 22.44 -0.75 4.72
N GLY A 70 23.31 0.22 5.02
CA GLY A 70 23.43 1.47 4.26
C GLY A 70 22.24 2.42 4.43
N ALA A 71 21.32 2.13 5.36
CA ALA A 71 20.20 3.01 5.65
C ALA A 71 20.68 4.32 6.29
N VAL A 72 19.90 5.39 6.11
CA VAL A 72 20.15 6.70 6.72
C VAL A 72 18.94 7.16 7.51
N ASN A 73 19.17 7.73 8.70
CA ASN A 73 18.12 8.23 9.60
C ASN A 73 17.10 7.13 9.96
N LEU A 74 17.60 5.95 10.33
CA LEU A 74 16.79 4.82 10.77
C LEU A 74 15.85 5.24 11.91
N SER A 75 14.58 4.83 11.82
CA SER A 75 13.68 4.95 12.98
C SER A 75 14.29 4.22 14.17
N ARG A 76 14.17 4.80 15.36
CA ARG A 76 14.57 4.15 16.61
C ARG A 76 13.40 3.57 17.37
N PHE A 77 12.19 3.66 16.81
CA PHE A 77 10.97 3.16 17.43
C PHE A 77 10.21 2.27 16.45
N TYR A 78 10.01 1.02 16.83
CA TYR A 78 9.28 0.03 16.05
C TYR A 78 8.17 -0.58 16.90
N THR A 79 7.05 -0.87 16.24
CA THR A 79 5.95 -1.64 16.83
C THR A 79 5.83 -2.96 16.09
N PHE A 80 6.21 -4.04 16.76
CA PHE A 80 6.02 -5.40 16.30
C PHE A 80 4.71 -5.98 16.85
N TYR A 81 4.13 -6.91 16.10
CA TYR A 81 3.02 -7.75 16.51
C TYR A 81 3.56 -9.17 16.61
N ARG A 82 3.75 -9.68 17.83
CA ARG A 82 4.13 -11.07 18.04
C ARG A 82 2.89 -11.93 17.93
N ALA A 83 2.92 -12.89 17.01
CA ALA A 83 1.87 -13.88 16.85
C ALA A 83 2.24 -15.15 17.61
N ALA A 84 1.39 -15.57 18.54
CA ALA A 84 1.55 -16.80 19.29
C ALA A 84 0.37 -17.74 19.08
N GLN A 85 0.63 -19.05 19.07
CA GLN A 85 -0.41 -20.07 19.07
C GLN A 85 -0.02 -21.16 20.06
N ASN A 86 -0.93 -21.53 20.96
CA ASN A 86 -0.67 -22.50 22.03
C ASN A 86 0.59 -22.15 22.87
N GLY A 87 0.80 -20.86 23.14
CA GLY A 87 1.96 -20.36 23.90
C GLY A 87 3.30 -20.36 23.16
N ARG A 88 3.33 -20.73 21.87
CA ARG A 88 4.54 -20.69 21.03
C ARG A 88 4.47 -19.55 20.03
N THR A 89 5.54 -18.77 19.93
CA THR A 89 5.65 -17.74 18.89
C THR A 89 5.74 -18.40 17.51
N ILE A 90 4.80 -18.05 16.64
CA ILE A 90 4.74 -18.54 15.25
C ILE A 90 5.18 -17.49 14.23
N GLY A 91 5.47 -16.27 14.68
CA GLY A 91 6.07 -15.23 13.88
C GLY A 91 5.86 -13.83 14.45
N TYR A 92 6.29 -12.86 13.67
CA TYR A 92 6.19 -11.44 13.97
C TYR A 92 5.66 -10.69 12.75
N ALA A 93 5.00 -9.55 12.99
CA ALA A 93 4.60 -8.62 11.95
C ALA A 93 5.04 -7.20 12.32
N VAL A 94 5.40 -6.39 11.34
CA VAL A 94 5.65 -4.96 11.50
C VAL A 94 4.95 -4.20 10.38
N PHE A 95 4.34 -3.07 10.73
CA PHE A 95 3.92 -2.12 9.71
C PHE A 95 5.04 -1.14 9.45
N ASP A 96 5.45 -1.02 8.19
CA ASP A 96 6.40 -0.02 7.74
C ASP A 96 5.65 1.03 6.92
N THR A 97 5.94 2.31 7.15
CA THR A 97 5.35 3.41 6.38
C THR A 97 6.43 4.36 5.97
N HIS A 98 6.60 4.54 4.67
CA HIS A 98 7.63 5.38 4.11
C HIS A 98 7.16 6.01 2.80
N ARG A 99 7.91 7.02 2.35
CA ARG A 99 7.64 7.74 1.12
C ARG A 99 8.21 6.99 -0.08
N VAL A 100 7.37 6.64 -1.05
CA VAL A 100 7.78 5.95 -2.27
C VAL A 100 8.47 6.94 -3.23
N ARG A 101 7.76 8.00 -3.63
CA ARG A 101 8.32 9.12 -4.42
C ARG A 101 8.01 10.46 -3.77
N THR A 102 6.72 10.75 -3.68
CA THR A 102 6.12 11.99 -3.17
C THR A 102 5.10 11.73 -2.07
N LYS A 103 4.53 10.53 -2.03
CA LYS A 103 3.49 10.08 -1.12
C LYS A 103 3.87 8.76 -0.47
N ASP A 104 3.15 8.47 0.60
CA ASP A 104 3.48 7.36 1.48
C ASP A 104 2.83 6.05 0.99
N GLU A 105 3.49 4.95 1.31
CA GLU A 105 2.90 3.62 1.33
C GLU A 105 2.99 3.03 2.74
N THR A 106 2.09 2.10 3.04
CA THR A 106 2.17 1.28 4.24
C THR A 106 2.21 -0.19 3.85
N LEU A 107 3.23 -0.89 4.33
CA LEU A 107 3.43 -2.32 4.17
C LEU A 107 3.19 -3.04 5.49
N LEU A 108 2.64 -4.25 5.43
CA LEU A 108 2.73 -5.23 6.50
C LEU A 108 3.81 -6.24 6.11
N ILE A 109 4.86 -6.32 6.91
CA ILE A 109 5.96 -7.26 6.73
C ILE A 109 5.79 -8.36 7.78
N SER A 110 5.58 -9.60 7.34
CA SER A 110 5.46 -10.77 8.20
C SER A 110 6.73 -11.60 8.18
N ILE A 111 7.15 -12.07 9.34
CA ILE A 111 8.47 -12.67 9.60
C ILE A 111 8.26 -13.98 10.39
N ASN A 112 8.91 -15.05 9.98
CA ASN A 112 8.90 -16.32 10.71
C ASN A 112 9.78 -16.24 11.98
N PRO A 113 9.62 -17.16 12.94
CA PRO A 113 10.41 -17.13 14.18
C PRO A 113 11.93 -17.23 13.98
N ASP A 114 12.38 -17.76 12.83
CA ASP A 114 13.78 -17.87 12.44
C ASP A 114 14.35 -16.61 11.77
N GLY A 115 13.54 -15.57 11.60
CA GLY A 115 13.93 -14.30 10.97
C GLY A 115 13.79 -14.28 9.45
N THR A 116 13.32 -15.37 8.82
CA THR A 116 12.99 -15.35 7.39
C THR A 116 11.69 -14.58 7.13
N LEU A 117 11.63 -13.86 6.01
CA LEU A 117 10.41 -13.21 5.56
C LEU A 117 9.36 -14.26 5.23
N ARG A 118 8.20 -14.16 5.87
CA ARG A 118 7.01 -14.92 5.49
C ARG A 118 6.35 -14.30 4.26
N GLY A 119 6.29 -12.97 4.22
CA GLY A 119 5.69 -12.24 3.10
C GLY A 119 5.45 -10.77 3.41
N ILE A 120 5.14 -10.01 2.36
CA ILE A 120 4.88 -8.56 2.42
C ILE A 120 3.53 -8.27 1.78
N ARG A 121 2.69 -7.48 2.47
CA ARG A 121 1.38 -7.06 1.98
C ARG A 121 1.30 -5.54 1.94
N VAL A 122 0.82 -4.99 0.82
CA VAL A 122 0.52 -3.56 0.74
C VAL A 122 -0.81 -3.28 1.44
N ILE A 123 -0.77 -2.39 2.43
CA ILE A 123 -1.93 -2.00 3.26
C ILE A 123 -2.58 -0.75 2.70
N SER A 124 -1.76 0.25 2.38
CA SER A 124 -2.18 1.46 1.69
C SER A 124 -1.09 1.94 0.74
N PHE A 125 -1.50 2.50 -0.39
CA PHE A 125 -0.58 3.07 -1.38
C PHE A 125 -1.21 4.33 -1.97
N PHE A 126 -0.48 5.43 -1.91
CA PHE A 126 -1.01 6.74 -2.29
C PHE A 126 -0.40 7.32 -3.56
N GLU A 127 0.53 6.61 -4.20
CA GLU A 127 1.08 6.94 -5.51
C GLU A 127 0.24 6.37 -6.67
N PRO A 128 0.46 6.83 -7.92
CA PRO A 128 -0.11 6.19 -9.11
C PRO A 128 0.13 4.67 -9.14
N GLU A 129 -0.89 3.91 -9.54
CA GLU A 129 -0.90 2.44 -9.52
C GLU A 129 0.23 1.81 -10.35
N GLU A 130 0.74 2.50 -11.35
CA GLU A 130 1.93 2.08 -12.12
C GLU A 130 3.22 1.97 -11.28
N TYR A 131 3.28 2.61 -10.11
CA TYR A 131 4.37 2.47 -9.14
C TYR A 131 4.12 1.38 -8.10
N LEU A 132 2.92 0.80 -8.04
CA LEU A 132 2.60 -0.24 -7.08
C LEU A 132 3.39 -1.50 -7.41
N PRO A 133 4.16 -2.07 -6.46
CA PRO A 133 4.87 -3.31 -6.70
C PRO A 133 3.85 -4.45 -6.94
N PRO A 134 3.99 -5.22 -8.04
CA PRO A 134 3.11 -6.36 -8.28
C PRO A 134 3.23 -7.40 -7.16
N GLU A 135 2.12 -8.00 -6.73
CA GLU A 135 2.10 -9.02 -5.66
C GLU A 135 3.05 -10.19 -5.97
N ARG A 136 3.10 -10.63 -7.23
CA ARG A 136 4.04 -11.66 -7.69
C ARG A 136 5.51 -11.32 -7.43
N TRP A 137 5.87 -10.04 -7.47
CA TRP A 137 7.23 -9.57 -7.23
C TRP A 137 7.53 -9.56 -5.73
N LEU A 138 6.59 -9.07 -4.90
CA LEU A 138 6.70 -9.13 -3.44
C LEU A 138 6.85 -10.57 -2.92
N ASN A 139 6.16 -11.53 -3.54
CA ASN A 139 6.24 -12.94 -3.17
C ASN A 139 7.63 -13.56 -3.38
N LEU A 140 8.50 -12.95 -4.21
CA LEU A 140 9.90 -13.40 -4.38
C LEU A 140 10.75 -13.20 -3.12
N LEU A 141 10.30 -12.36 -2.20
CA LEU A 141 10.98 -12.09 -0.93
C LEU A 141 10.67 -13.14 0.14
N GLY A 142 9.69 -14.02 -0.09
CA GLY A 142 9.39 -15.13 0.81
C GLY A 142 10.59 -16.05 1.02
N GLY A 143 10.89 -16.37 2.28
CA GLY A 143 12.02 -17.18 2.71
C GLY A 143 13.36 -16.43 2.79
N LYS A 144 13.45 -15.18 2.34
CA LYS A 144 14.68 -14.39 2.40
C LYS A 144 14.91 -13.79 3.78
N THR A 145 16.14 -13.41 4.06
CA THR A 145 16.62 -12.83 5.32
C THR A 145 17.37 -11.53 5.06
N GLY A 146 17.75 -10.82 6.12
CA GLY A 146 18.62 -9.65 6.02
C GLY A 146 20.06 -9.96 5.57
N MET A 147 20.41 -11.23 5.39
CA MET A 147 21.73 -11.65 4.90
C MET A 147 21.75 -11.92 3.39
N ASP A 148 20.58 -12.01 2.75
CA ASP A 148 20.48 -12.27 1.32
C ASP A 148 20.76 -11.01 0.50
N ALA A 149 21.38 -11.19 -0.67
CA ALA A 149 21.47 -10.13 -1.66
C ALA A 149 20.10 -9.94 -2.35
N LEU A 150 19.63 -8.69 -2.41
CA LEU A 150 18.27 -8.33 -2.85
C LEU A 150 18.27 -7.25 -3.94
N ALA A 151 19.37 -7.09 -4.68
CA ALA A 151 19.46 -6.03 -5.68
C ALA A 151 18.52 -6.30 -6.88
N PRO A 152 17.58 -5.39 -7.19
CA PRO A 152 16.73 -5.52 -8.38
C PRO A 152 17.57 -5.55 -9.67
N GLY A 153 17.24 -6.46 -10.58
CA GLY A 153 17.99 -6.71 -11.81
C GLY A 153 19.25 -7.56 -11.66
N ALA A 154 19.66 -7.90 -10.43
CA ALA A 154 20.79 -8.80 -10.15
C ALA A 154 20.34 -10.05 -9.40
N ASP A 155 19.78 -9.89 -8.20
CA ASP A 155 19.32 -10.99 -7.33
C ASP A 155 17.80 -11.21 -7.41
N LEU A 156 17.08 -10.17 -7.79
CA LEU A 156 15.65 -10.17 -8.06
C LEU A 156 15.43 -9.80 -9.54
N PRO A 157 14.49 -10.44 -10.25
CA PRO A 157 14.18 -10.15 -11.64
C PRO A 157 13.60 -8.75 -11.85
#